data_AF-A0A4R3NGL5-F1
#
_entry.id   AF-A0A4R3NGL5-F1
#
_cell.length_a   1.000
_cell.length_b   1.000
_cell.length_c   1.000
_cell.angle_alpha   90.00
_cell.angle_beta   90.00
_cell.angle_gamma   90.00
#
_symmetry.space_group_name_H-M   'P 1'
#
loop_
_entity.id
_entity.type
_entity.pdbx_description
1 polymer ?
#
loop_
_entity_poly.entity_id
_entity_poly.type
_entity_poly.pdbx_seq_one_letter_code
_entity_poly.pdbx_strand_id
1 'polypeptide(L)'
;MKNSFEKYYRMQYAMMAISLIFGILSLWRDVYHFLLLLAFYALALSFIFEGIGYYVRNQPAILFNHLIRAMLIVVFATYIFITF
;
A
#
# COMPACT_ATOMS: atom_id res chain seq x y z
N MET A 1 7.19 23.45 -7.23
CA MET A 1 6.57 22.19 -7.70
C MET A 1 7.45 20.95 -7.50
N LYS A 2 8.79 21.03 -7.44
CA LYS A 2 9.70 19.89 -7.15
C LYS A 2 9.45 19.22 -5.77
N ASN A 3 9.14 20.02 -4.74
CA ASN A 3 8.88 19.52 -3.37
C ASN A 3 7.59 18.72 -3.17
N SER A 4 6.58 18.87 -4.03
CA SER A 4 5.30 18.17 -3.83
C SER A 4 5.42 16.69 -4.17
N PHE A 5 6.19 16.38 -5.21
CA PHE A 5 6.44 15.01 -5.68
C PHE A 5 7.27 14.18 -4.69
N GLU A 6 8.36 14.77 -4.17
CA GLU A 6 9.22 14.11 -3.17
C GLU A 6 8.45 13.73 -1.91
N LYS A 7 7.43 14.52 -1.53
CA LYS A 7 6.55 14.20 -0.41
C LYS A 7 5.78 12.89 -0.63
N TYR A 8 5.21 12.70 -1.82
CA TYR A 8 4.42 11.50 -2.13
C TYR A 8 5.30 10.25 -2.25
N TYR A 9 6.49 10.37 -2.87
CA TYR A 9 7.45 9.27 -2.88
C TYR A 9 7.96 8.92 -1.48
N ARG A 10 8.24 9.92 -0.65
CA ARG A 10 8.61 9.67 0.75
C ARG A 10 7.50 8.97 1.52
N MET A 11 6.24 9.34 1.29
CA MET A 11 5.07 8.66 1.87
C MET A 11 4.94 7.23 1.33
N GLN A 12 5.12 7.01 0.03
CA GLN A 12 5.14 5.67 -0.59
C GLN A 12 6.17 4.77 0.08
N TYR A 13 7.43 5.23 0.21
CA TYR A 13 8.50 4.46 0.84
C TYR A 13 8.24 4.21 2.33
N ALA A 14 7.69 5.20 3.04
CA ALA A 14 7.29 5.02 4.43
C ALA A 14 6.22 3.92 4.56
N MET A 15 5.22 3.90 3.67
CA MET A 15 4.20 2.86 3.66
C MET A 15 4.75 1.47 3.27
N MET A 16 5.71 1.40 2.35
CA MET A 16 6.39 0.13 2.03
C MET A 16 7.16 -0.38 3.26
N ALA A 17 7.89 0.48 3.96
CA ALA A 17 8.61 0.11 5.16
C ALA A 17 7.65 -0.37 6.27
N ILE A 18 6.55 0.35 6.48
CA ILE A 18 5.51 -0.04 7.45
C ILE A 18 4.89 -1.39 7.08
N SER A 19 4.57 -1.59 5.80
CA SER A 19 4.06 -2.86 5.28
C SER A 19 5.03 -4.00 5.58
N LEU A 20 6.32 -3.79 5.34
CA LEU A 20 7.36 -4.79 5.58
C LEU A 20 7.50 -5.10 7.08
N ILE A 21 7.47 -4.08 7.95
CA ILE A 21 7.51 -4.26 9.41
C ILE A 21 6.30 -5.08 9.88
N PHE A 22 5.08 -4.71 9.47
CA PHE A 22 3.88 -5.47 9.86
C PHE A 22 3.88 -6.89 9.29
N GLY A 23 4.36 -7.07 8.07
CA GLY A 23 4.53 -8.40 7.47
C GLY A 23 5.47 -9.28 8.28
N ILE A 24 6.64 -8.78 8.67
CA ILE A 24 7.58 -9.53 9.52
C ILE A 24 6.98 -9.83 10.89
N LEU A 25 6.34 -8.85 11.53
CA LEU A 25 5.73 -9.04 12.85
C LEU A 25 4.59 -10.06 12.82
N SER A 26 3.86 -10.17 11.70
CA SER A 26 2.80 -11.16 11.55
C SER A 26 3.31 -12.61 11.61
N LEU A 27 4.58 -12.87 11.30
CA LEU A 27 5.17 -14.20 11.30
C LEU A 27 5.51 -14.75 12.69
N TRP A 28 5.48 -13.91 13.73
CA TRP A 28 5.94 -14.30 15.07
C TRP A 28 4.97 -15.20 15.84
N ARG A 29 3.65 -14.97 15.72
CA ARG A 29 2.60 -15.79 16.34
C ARG A 29 1.31 -15.71 15.55
N ASP A 30 0.53 -16.79 15.58
CA ASP A 30 -0.77 -16.87 14.91
C ASP A 30 -1.76 -15.78 15.35
N VAL A 31 -1.67 -15.32 16.60
CA VAL A 31 -2.51 -14.21 17.12
C VAL A 31 -2.30 -12.91 16.33
N TYR A 32 -1.17 -12.75 15.64
CA TYR A 32 -0.82 -11.57 14.87
C TYR A 32 -1.22 -11.63 13.39
N HIS A 33 -2.08 -12.57 12.97
CA HIS A 33 -2.61 -12.62 11.59
C HIS A 33 -3.26 -11.29 11.15
N PHE A 34 -3.83 -10.51 12.07
CA PHE A 34 -4.36 -9.18 11.74
C PHE A 34 -3.28 -8.20 11.28
N LEU A 35 -2.01 -8.37 11.71
CA LEU A 35 -0.89 -7.54 11.23
C LEU A 35 -0.57 -7.83 9.77
N LEU A 36 -0.82 -9.06 9.29
CA LEU A 36 -0.68 -9.39 7.87
C LEU A 36 -1.69 -8.58 7.03
N LEU A 37 -2.94 -8.48 7.48
CA LEU A 37 -3.94 -7.64 6.83
C LEU A 37 -3.51 -6.16 6.83
N LEU A 38 -3.00 -5.68 7.96
CA LEU A 38 -2.49 -4.31 8.09
C LEU A 38 -1.29 -4.05 7.16
N ALA A 39 -0.43 -5.05 6.97
CA ALA A 39 0.69 -5.01 6.03
C ALA A 39 0.20 -4.85 4.59
N PHE A 40 -0.82 -5.59 4.19
CA PHE A 40 -1.42 -5.46 2.86
C PHE A 40 -2.13 -4.12 2.65
N TYR A 41 -2.82 -3.60 3.68
CA TYR A 41 -3.44 -2.27 3.59
C TYR A 41 -2.40 -1.16 3.49
N ALA A 42 -1.30 -1.25 4.25
CA ALA A 42 -0.17 -0.32 4.10
C ALA A 42 0.44 -0.40 2.70
N LEU A 43 0.57 -1.61 2.13
CA LEU A 43 1.06 -1.81 0.76
C LEU A 43 0.11 -1.18 -0.27
N ALA A 44 -1.21 -1.38 -0.13
CA ALA A 44 -2.21 -0.76 -0.99
C ALA A 44 -2.12 0.77 -0.91
N LEU A 45 -1.95 1.34 0.29
CA LEU A 45 -1.79 2.77 0.50
C LEU A 45 -0.51 3.32 -0.17
N SER A 46 0.57 2.53 -0.20
CA SER A 46 1.80 2.88 -0.91
C SER A 46 1.56 3.12 -2.40
N PHE A 47 0.79 2.24 -3.07
CA PHE A 47 0.42 2.42 -4.48
C PHE A 47 -0.47 3.65 -4.70
N ILE A 48 -1.35 3.99 -3.76
CA ILE A 48 -2.17 5.21 -3.85
C ILE A 48 -1.26 6.45 -3.83
N PHE A 49 -0.29 6.52 -2.92
CA PHE A 49 0.66 7.64 -2.87
C PHE A 49 1.52 7.75 -4.13
N GLU A 50 1.98 6.62 -4.66
CA GLU A 50 2.69 6.58 -5.94
C GLU A 50 1.82 7.12 -7.09
N GLY A 51 0.59 6.61 -7.20
CA GLY A 51 -0.37 7.05 -8.22
C GLY A 51 -0.67 8.55 -8.15
N ILE A 52 -0.84 9.11 -6.95
CA ILE A 52 -1.02 10.56 -6.76
C ILE A 52 0.22 11.33 -7.23
N GLY A 53 1.42 10.82 -6.95
CA GLY A 53 2.68 11.39 -7.45
C GLY A 53 2.72 11.48 -8.98
N TYR A 54 2.25 10.45 -9.69
CA TYR A 54 2.14 10.44 -11.15
C TYR A 54 1.00 11.32 -11.69
N TYR A 55 -0.12 11.42 -10.97
CA TYR A 55 -1.20 12.33 -11.34
C TYR A 55 -0.75 13.79 -11.36
N VAL A 56 0.03 14.20 -10.34
CA VAL A 56 0.64 15.56 -10.28
C VAL A 56 1.60 15.82 -11.45
N ARG A 57 2.10 14.76 -12.13
CA ARG A 57 2.95 14.86 -13.33
C ARG A 57 2.15 14.82 -14.65
N ASN A 58 0.83 15.03 -14.60
CA ASN A 58 -0.07 14.91 -15.76
C ASN A 58 -0.05 13.52 -16.43
N GLN A 59 0.19 12.45 -15.66
CA GLN A 59 0.14 11.07 -16.13
C GLN A 59 -1.00 10.28 -15.45
N PRO A 60 -2.27 10.66 -15.66
CA PRO A 60 -3.41 10.11 -14.91
C PRO A 60 -3.68 8.63 -15.22
N ALA A 61 -3.25 8.13 -16.38
CA ALA A 61 -3.38 6.71 -16.73
C ALA A 61 -2.65 5.80 -15.73
N ILE A 62 -1.50 6.27 -15.20
CA ILE A 62 -0.71 5.51 -14.23
C ILE A 62 -1.42 5.49 -12.87
N LEU A 63 -2.06 6.60 -12.47
CA LEU A 63 -2.89 6.65 -11.26
C LEU A 63 -3.98 5.56 -11.29
N PHE A 64 -4.69 5.41 -12.41
CA PHE A 64 -5.72 4.39 -12.55
C PHE A 64 -5.17 2.97 -12.39
N ASN A 65 -4.01 2.67 -12.98
CA ASN A 65 -3.37 1.37 -12.82
C ASN A 65 -2.99 1.09 -11.35
N HIS A 66 -2.46 2.09 -10.64
CA HIS A 66 -2.13 1.95 -9.22
C HIS A 66 -3.38 1.81 -8.34
N LEU A 67 -4.46 2.53 -8.65
CA LEU A 67 -5.75 2.38 -7.96
C LEU A 67 -6.34 0.98 -8.12
N ILE A 68 -6.31 0.43 -9.34
CA ILE A 68 -6.77 -0.93 -9.60
C ILE A 68 -5.92 -1.93 -8.79
N ARG A 69 -4.59 -1.78 -8.78
CA ARG A 69 -3.71 -2.64 -7.96
C ARG A 69 -4.01 -2.53 -6.47
N ALA A 70 -4.15 -1.32 -5.94
CA ALA A 70 -4.50 -1.11 -4.54
C ALA A 70 -5.85 -1.75 -4.19
N MET A 71 -6.86 -1.58 -5.06
CA MET A 71 -8.18 -2.18 -4.88
C MET A 71 -8.12 -3.70 -4.87
N LEU A 72 -7.39 -4.32 -5.82
CA LEU A 72 -7.22 -5.78 -5.85
C LEU A 72 -6.54 -6.28 -4.57
N ILE A 73 -5.49 -5.61 -4.10
CA ILE A 73 -4.81 -5.98 -2.85
C ILE A 73 -5.78 -5.92 -1.67
N VAL A 74 -6.56 -4.85 -1.54
CA VAL A 74 -7.54 -4.72 -0.45
C VAL A 74 -8.56 -5.85 -0.54
N VAL A 75 -9.20 -6.04 -1.70
CA VAL A 75 -10.25 -7.07 -1.86
C VAL A 75 -9.71 -8.47 -1.56
N PHE A 76 -8.57 -8.85 -2.13
CA PHE A 76 -7.99 -10.17 -1.90
C PHE A 76 -7.46 -10.34 -0.48
N ALA A 77 -6.79 -9.35 0.10
CA ALA A 77 -6.28 -9.45 1.46
C ALA A 77 -7.43 -9.55 2.48
N THR A 78 -8.49 -8.76 2.32
CA THR A 78 -9.69 -8.84 3.15
C THR A 78 -10.38 -10.20 2.99
N TYR A 79 -10.52 -10.69 1.76
CA TYR A 79 -11.12 -12.00 1.50
C TYR A 79 -10.32 -13.13 2.16
N ILE A 80 -8.99 -13.14 1.99
CA ILE A 80 -8.10 -14.13 2.62
C ILE A 80 -8.24 -14.07 4.13
N PHE A 81 -8.20 -12.88 4.73
CA PHE A 81 -8.31 -12.71 6.19
C PHE A 81 -9.66 -13.14 6.76
N ILE A 82 -10.75 -13.05 5.99
CA ILE A 82 -12.07 -13.53 6.45
C ILE A 82 -12.18 -15.06 6.28
N THR A 83 -11.46 -15.63 5.31
CA THR A 83 -11.55 -17.05 4.96
C THR A 83 -10.65 -17.93 5.82
N PHE A 84 -9.51 -17.41 6.27
CA PHE A 84 -8.48 -18.10 7.05
C PHE A 84 -8.31 -17.46 8.43
#